data_AF-A0A521DVK1-F1
#
_entry.id   AF-A0A521DVK1-F1
#
_cell.length_a   1.000
_cell.length_b   1.000
_cell.length_c   1.000
_cell.angle_alpha   90.00
_cell.angle_beta   90.00
_cell.angle_gamma   90.00
#
_symmetry.space_group_name_H-M   'P 1'
#
loop_
_entity.id
_entity.type
_entity.pdbx_description
1 polymer ?
#
loop_
_entity_poly.entity_id
_entity_poly.type
_entity_poly.pdbx_seq_one_letter_code
_entity_poly.pdbx_strand_id
1 'polypeptide(L)'
;MLNISNSAKKPALIISILLSVLLPVLAIYFSLLFKNIGISHEIQFYISRFAIWISLLLLFLYSLKIEKQPFLLWPETEYSFPDFTMAFFKTFVKLFIAVYFTGLLIMLFKITGESAVLQKALALFKKSYILLFFTCVTAGITEELIFRGYLMPRLELLFKNKILAIIISSVLFGLLHIGYGTLLNVIGPIVIGLVFAIQYEKYRNIKILIICHFLWDLFLLMAKT
;
A
#
# COMPACT_ATOMS: atom_id res chain seq x y z
N MET A 1 3.72 -5.49 27.55
CA MET A 1 3.36 -6.43 26.47
C MET A 1 1.85 -6.56 26.45
N LEU A 2 1.16 -6.04 25.43
CA LEU A 2 -0.28 -6.25 25.31
C LEU A 2 -0.53 -7.75 25.18
N ASN A 3 -1.32 -8.31 26.10
CA ASN A 3 -1.73 -9.70 26.09
C ASN A 3 -2.82 -9.87 25.01
N ILE A 4 -2.43 -9.71 23.73
CA ILE A 4 -3.31 -9.78 22.54
C ILE A 4 -3.78 -11.24 22.28
N SER A 5 -3.30 -12.19 23.09
CA SER A 5 -3.66 -13.61 22.98
C SER A 5 -5.16 -13.90 23.15
N ASN A 6 -5.94 -12.97 23.75
CA ASN A 6 -7.32 -13.24 24.14
C ASN A 6 -8.40 -12.39 23.45
N SER A 7 -8.06 -11.43 22.58
CA SER A 7 -9.05 -10.41 22.16
C SER A 7 -9.71 -10.66 20.80
N ALA A 8 -9.07 -11.41 19.88
CA ALA A 8 -9.69 -11.83 18.62
C ALA A 8 -9.84 -13.35 18.57
N LYS A 9 -11.08 -13.85 18.47
CA LYS A 9 -11.33 -15.26 18.16
C LYS A 9 -10.63 -15.59 16.84
N LYS A 10 -9.89 -16.69 16.76
CA LYS A 10 -9.12 -17.11 15.56
C LYS A 10 -9.89 -16.98 14.22
N PRO A 11 -11.21 -17.29 14.13
CA PRO A 11 -11.99 -17.05 12.92
C PRO A 11 -12.10 -15.58 12.52
N ALA A 12 -12.31 -14.68 13.49
CA ALA A 12 -12.41 -13.24 13.23
C ALA A 12 -11.10 -12.69 12.65
N LEU A 13 -9.95 -13.11 13.20
CA LEU A 13 -8.62 -12.72 12.72
C LEU A 13 -8.36 -13.16 11.27
N ILE A 14 -8.77 -14.38 10.91
CA ILE A 14 -8.64 -14.88 9.53
C ILE A 14 -9.51 -14.05 8.58
N ILE A 15 -10.76 -13.75 8.97
CA ILE A 15 -11.65 -12.90 8.18
C ILE A 15 -11.05 -11.50 8.00
N SER A 16 -10.46 -10.91 9.04
CA SER A 16 -9.77 -9.62 8.95
C SER A 16 -8.68 -9.61 7.87
N ILE A 17 -7.82 -10.64 7.88
CA ILE A 17 -6.74 -10.78 6.91
C ILE A 17 -7.32 -10.91 5.49
N LEU A 18 -8.34 -11.75 5.32
CA LEU A 18 -9.00 -11.93 4.02
C LEU A 18 -9.64 -10.62 3.51
N LEU A 19 -10.37 -9.91 4.36
CA LEU A 19 -11.00 -8.63 4.01
C LEU A 19 -9.98 -7.57 3.63
N SER A 20 -8.83 -7.51 4.32
CA SER A 20 -7.78 -6.52 4.04
C SER A 20 -7.14 -6.68 2.66
N VAL A 21 -7.23 -7.87 2.07
CA VAL A 21 -6.76 -8.14 0.70
C VAL A 21 -7.93 -8.05 -0.30
N LEU A 22 -9.08 -8.63 0.05
CA LEU A 22 -10.22 -8.71 -0.86
C LEU A 22 -10.83 -7.34 -1.17
N LEU A 23 -11.00 -6.47 -0.18
CA LEU A 23 -11.64 -5.17 -0.38
C LEU A 23 -10.85 -4.24 -1.33
N PRO A 24 -9.51 -4.09 -1.21
CA PRO A 24 -8.73 -3.35 -2.21
C PRO A 24 -8.78 -3.98 -3.60
N VAL A 25 -8.73 -5.31 -3.71
CA VAL A 25 -8.86 -6.01 -5.00
C VAL A 25 -10.20 -5.68 -5.66
N LEU A 26 -11.30 -5.79 -4.92
CA LEU A 26 -12.63 -5.44 -5.43
C LEU A 26 -12.71 -3.95 -5.83
N ALA A 27 -12.12 -3.05 -5.05
CA ALA A 27 -12.09 -1.62 -5.37
C ALA A 27 -11.35 -1.31 -6.69
N ILE A 28 -10.25 -2.01 -6.98
CA ILE A 28 -9.49 -1.83 -8.23
C ILE A 28 -10.33 -2.25 -9.44
N TYR A 29 -11.09 -3.34 -9.33
CA TYR A 29 -11.94 -3.82 -10.42
C TYR A 29 -13.32 -3.14 -10.47
N PHE A 30 -13.70 -2.38 -9.43
CA PHE A 30 -15.01 -1.74 -9.33
C PHE A 30 -15.31 -0.79 -10.50
N SER A 31 -14.31 -0.04 -10.98
CA SER A 31 -14.49 0.89 -12.11
C SER A 31 -14.86 0.18 -13.43
N LEU A 32 -14.61 -1.13 -13.56
CA LEU A 32 -15.00 -1.89 -14.75
C LEU A 32 -16.52 -1.96 -14.95
N LEU A 33 -17.30 -1.87 -13.87
CA LEU A 33 -18.77 -1.83 -13.94
C LEU A 33 -19.27 -0.62 -14.74
N PHE A 34 -18.47 0.45 -14.80
CA PHE A 34 -18.83 1.70 -15.46
C PHE A 34 -18.22 1.85 -16.86
N LYS A 35 -17.46 0.85 -17.34
CA LYS A 35 -16.73 0.92 -18.62
C LYS A 35 -17.65 1.20 -19.82
N ASN A 36 -18.88 0.67 -19.79
CA ASN A 36 -19.83 0.74 -20.91
C ASN A 36 -20.90 1.84 -20.73
N ILE A 37 -20.80 2.65 -19.67
CA ILE A 37 -21.83 3.65 -19.32
C ILE A 37 -21.52 5.02 -19.98
N GLY A 38 -20.53 5.09 -20.87
CA GLY A 38 -20.21 6.31 -21.63
C GLY A 38 -19.53 7.41 -20.80
N ILE A 39 -19.14 7.15 -19.55
CA ILE A 39 -18.42 8.11 -18.72
C ILE A 39 -16.93 8.20 -19.11
N SER A 40 -16.32 9.38 -18.92
CA SER A 40 -14.93 9.62 -19.30
C SER A 40 -13.94 8.77 -18.47
N HIS A 41 -12.77 8.48 -19.05
CA HIS A 41 -11.72 7.73 -18.37
C HIS A 41 -11.18 8.42 -17.11
N GLU A 42 -11.19 9.76 -17.07
CA GLU A 42 -10.82 10.52 -15.88
C GLU A 42 -11.81 10.27 -14.73
N ILE A 43 -13.13 10.33 -15.01
CA ILE A 43 -14.16 10.06 -14.00
C ILE A 43 -14.05 8.61 -13.51
N GLN A 44 -13.86 7.64 -14.41
CA GLN A 44 -13.63 6.25 -14.02
C GLN A 44 -12.45 6.10 -13.04
N PHE A 45 -11.41 6.91 -13.21
CA PHE A 45 -10.24 6.88 -12.34
C PHE A 45 -10.49 7.53 -10.98
N TYR A 46 -11.28 8.59 -10.91
CA TYR A 46 -11.72 9.12 -9.61
C TYR A 46 -12.57 8.09 -8.86
N ILE A 47 -13.51 7.42 -9.55
CA ILE A 47 -14.36 6.38 -8.97
C ILE A 47 -13.51 5.26 -8.35
N SER A 48 -12.47 4.77 -9.04
CA SER A 48 -11.63 3.70 -8.48
C SER A 48 -10.86 4.17 -7.24
N ARG A 49 -10.41 5.43 -7.17
CA ARG A 49 -9.76 5.99 -5.98
C ARG A 49 -10.72 6.07 -4.80
N PHE A 50 -11.93 6.59 -5.02
CA PHE A 50 -12.95 6.62 -3.99
C PHE A 50 -13.35 5.21 -3.52
N ALA A 51 -13.37 4.22 -4.42
CA ALA A 51 -13.60 2.82 -4.04
C ALA A 51 -12.53 2.29 -3.07
N ILE A 52 -11.26 2.68 -3.24
CA ILE A 52 -10.18 2.29 -2.31
C ILE A 52 -10.37 2.96 -0.93
N TRP A 53 -10.78 4.24 -0.89
CA TRP A 53 -11.14 4.90 0.37
C TRP A 53 -12.33 4.23 1.08
N ILE A 54 -13.34 3.78 0.31
CA ILE A 54 -14.46 3.00 0.85
C ILE A 54 -13.95 1.67 1.42
N SER A 55 -13.04 0.98 0.75
CA SER A 55 -12.41 -0.25 1.27
C SER A 55 -11.69 -0.01 2.61
N LEU A 56 -10.94 1.09 2.73
CA LEU A 56 -10.33 1.49 4.00
C LEU A 56 -11.39 1.76 5.08
N LEU A 57 -12.45 2.50 4.76
CA LEU A 57 -13.54 2.79 5.68
C LEU A 57 -14.23 1.51 6.18
N LEU A 58 -14.50 0.56 5.28
CA LEU A 58 -15.11 -0.72 5.63
C LEU A 58 -14.21 -1.54 6.56
N LEU A 59 -12.90 -1.57 6.32
CA LEU A 59 -11.94 -2.22 7.23
C LEU A 59 -11.88 -1.53 8.58
N PHE A 60 -11.91 -0.20 8.59
CA PHE A 60 -11.95 0.59 9.82
C PHE A 60 -13.20 0.26 10.64
N LEU A 61 -14.38 0.30 10.03
CA LEU A 61 -15.64 -0.06 10.69
C LEU A 61 -15.64 -1.52 11.15
N TYR A 62 -15.08 -2.44 10.37
CA TYR A 62 -14.95 -3.84 10.73
C TYR A 62 -14.09 -4.02 11.99
N SER A 63 -12.94 -3.33 12.10
CA SER A 63 -12.11 -3.39 13.33
C SER A 63 -12.86 -2.92 14.58
N LEU A 64 -13.57 -1.79 14.48
CA LEU A 64 -14.24 -1.20 15.64
C LEU A 64 -15.49 -1.98 16.03
N LYS A 65 -16.30 -2.40 15.06
CA LYS A 65 -17.63 -2.98 15.30
C LYS A 65 -17.61 -4.49 15.46
N ILE A 66 -16.76 -5.19 14.71
CA ILE A 66 -16.73 -6.66 14.67
C ILE A 66 -15.57 -7.19 15.49
N GLU A 67 -14.33 -6.75 15.22
CA GLU A 67 -13.16 -7.22 16.00
C GLU A 67 -13.14 -6.63 17.41
N LYS A 68 -13.74 -5.45 17.59
CA LYS A 68 -13.66 -4.65 18.82
C LYS A 68 -12.21 -4.40 19.23
N GLN A 69 -11.34 -4.16 18.24
CA GLN A 69 -9.93 -3.83 18.40
C GLN A 69 -9.61 -2.49 17.76
N PRO A 70 -8.52 -1.82 18.17
CA PRO A 70 -7.97 -0.71 17.42
C PRO A 70 -7.65 -1.10 15.96
N PHE A 71 -7.84 -0.15 15.04
CA PHE A 71 -7.46 -0.35 13.64
C PHE A 71 -5.95 -0.60 13.50
N LEU A 72 -5.15 0.32 14.07
CA LEU A 72 -3.71 0.15 14.26
C LEU A 72 -3.48 -0.67 15.53
N LEU A 73 -3.20 -1.96 15.35
CA LEU A 73 -3.07 -2.89 16.46
C LEU A 73 -1.75 -2.69 17.23
N TRP A 74 -0.68 -2.37 16.51
CA TRP A 74 0.57 -2.00 17.15
C TRP A 74 0.47 -0.56 17.68
N PRO A 75 0.94 -0.31 18.91
CA PRO A 75 0.98 1.05 19.44
C PRO A 75 1.96 1.90 18.63
N GLU A 76 1.52 3.11 18.32
CA GLU A 76 2.32 4.08 17.57
C GLU A 76 3.28 4.83 18.50
N THR A 77 4.50 5.07 18.01
CA THR A 77 5.53 5.86 18.67
C THR A 77 5.35 7.33 18.32
N GLU A 78 5.27 8.17 19.34
CA GLU A 78 5.34 9.62 19.19
C GLU A 78 6.80 10.06 19.03
N TYR A 79 7.05 10.97 18.10
CA TYR A 79 8.37 11.48 17.81
C TYR A 79 8.41 13.00 17.97
N SER A 80 9.54 13.50 18.46
CA SER A 80 9.90 14.90 18.26
C SER A 80 10.04 15.19 16.75
N PHE A 81 9.88 16.45 16.34
CA PHE A 81 10.04 16.82 14.93
C PHE A 81 11.41 16.43 14.33
N PRO A 82 12.56 16.64 15.03
CA PRO A 82 13.86 16.19 14.54
C PRO A 82 13.96 14.67 14.36
N ASP A 83 13.48 13.89 15.32
CA ASP A 83 13.57 12.43 15.26
C ASP A 83 12.66 11.85 14.15
N PHE A 84 11.46 12.41 14.01
CA PHE A 84 10.55 12.09 12.92
C PHE A 84 11.22 12.34 11.57
N THR A 85 11.82 13.52 11.40
CA THR A 85 12.49 13.94 10.17
C THR A 85 13.67 13.00 9.85
N MET A 86 14.48 12.65 10.85
CA MET A 86 15.59 11.71 10.70
C MET A 86 15.12 10.30 10.29
N ALA A 87 14.04 9.80 10.91
CA ALA A 87 13.46 8.51 10.57
C ALA A 87 12.86 8.49 9.15
N PHE A 88 12.20 9.58 8.75
CA PHE A 88 11.74 9.81 7.39
C PHE A 88 12.90 9.77 6.38
N PHE A 89 13.97 10.55 6.58
CA PHE A 89 15.11 10.55 5.67
C PHE A 89 15.79 9.19 5.56
N LYS A 90 15.99 8.49 6.69
CA LYS A 90 16.54 7.13 6.69
C LYS A 90 15.66 6.14 5.93
N THR A 91 14.34 6.28 6.04
CA THR A 91 13.37 5.46 5.29
C THR A 91 13.48 5.73 3.80
N PHE A 92 13.51 7.01 3.41
CA PHE A 92 13.59 7.42 2.01
C PHE A 92 14.91 6.99 1.36
N VAL A 93 16.04 7.12 2.06
CA VAL A 93 17.36 6.65 1.58
C VAL A 93 17.35 5.14 1.35
N LYS A 94 16.82 4.35 2.29
CA LYS A 94 16.73 2.89 2.13
C LYS A 94 15.84 2.49 0.96
N LEU A 95 14.73 3.21 0.77
CA LEU A 95 13.83 3.01 -0.36
C LEU A 95 14.54 3.26 -1.69
N PHE A 96 15.24 4.41 -1.79
CA PHE A 96 16.02 4.76 -2.98
C PHE A 96 17.08 3.71 -3.29
N ILE A 97 17.86 3.28 -2.28
CA ILE A 97 18.87 2.23 -2.43
C ILE A 97 18.24 0.94 -2.93
N ALA A 98 17.15 0.47 -2.30
CA ALA A 98 16.49 -0.78 -2.66
C ALA A 98 15.96 -0.78 -4.10
N VAL A 99 15.32 0.31 -4.52
CA VAL A 99 14.81 0.44 -5.88
C VAL A 99 15.94 0.58 -6.89
N TYR A 100 17.00 1.34 -6.58
CA TYR A 100 18.18 1.45 -7.44
C TYR A 100 18.83 0.09 -7.69
N PHE A 101 19.09 -0.69 -6.63
CA PHE A 101 19.64 -2.04 -6.75
C PHE A 101 18.71 -2.97 -7.54
N THR A 102 17.40 -2.87 -7.31
CA THR A 102 16.41 -3.66 -8.07
C THR A 102 16.44 -3.29 -9.56
N GLY A 103 16.59 -2.00 -9.89
CA GLY A 103 16.79 -1.53 -11.25
C GLY A 103 18.03 -2.13 -11.91
N LEU A 104 19.16 -2.17 -11.19
CA LEU A 104 20.39 -2.82 -11.68
C LEU A 104 20.20 -4.33 -11.94
N LEU A 105 19.49 -5.03 -11.06
CA LEU A 105 19.18 -6.46 -11.25
C LEU A 105 18.27 -6.68 -12.46
N ILE A 106 17.23 -5.85 -12.62
CA ILE A 106 16.34 -5.88 -13.80
C ILE A 106 17.14 -5.71 -15.09
N MET A 107 18.09 -4.77 -15.11
CA MET A 107 18.99 -4.55 -16.25
C MET A 107 19.91 -5.75 -16.49
N LEU A 108 20.53 -6.29 -15.44
CA LEU A 108 21.43 -7.45 -15.52
C LEU A 108 20.74 -8.69 -16.08
N PHE A 109 19.52 -8.98 -15.61
CA PHE A 109 18.72 -10.12 -16.05
C PHE A 109 17.90 -9.84 -17.32
N LYS A 110 18.04 -8.65 -17.91
CA LYS A 110 17.31 -8.21 -19.12
C LYS A 110 15.80 -8.41 -19.01
N ILE A 111 15.25 -8.20 -17.81
CA ILE A 111 13.80 -8.30 -17.59
C ILE A 111 13.18 -7.05 -18.22
N THR A 112 12.35 -7.26 -19.25
CA THR A 112 11.67 -6.18 -19.98
C THR A 112 10.16 -6.36 -19.90
N GLY A 113 9.43 -5.26 -20.06
CA GLY A 113 7.98 -5.28 -20.05
C GLY A 113 7.41 -3.87 -20.06
N GLU A 114 6.49 -3.63 -20.98
CA GLU A 114 5.77 -2.36 -21.09
C GLU A 114 4.31 -2.56 -20.67
N SER A 115 3.83 -1.67 -19.79
CA SER A 115 2.46 -1.72 -19.30
C SER A 115 1.57 -0.72 -20.05
N ALA A 116 0.69 -1.23 -20.92
CA ALA A 116 -0.30 -0.39 -21.59
C ALA A 116 -1.26 0.29 -20.60
N VAL A 117 -1.54 -0.36 -19.45
CA VAL A 117 -2.37 0.21 -18.37
C VAL A 117 -1.67 1.40 -17.73
N LEU A 118 -0.38 1.27 -17.41
CA LEU A 118 0.42 2.36 -16.85
C LEU A 118 0.55 3.52 -17.84
N GLN A 119 0.80 3.25 -19.12
CA GLN A 119 0.91 4.31 -20.13
C GLN A 119 -0.39 5.09 -20.29
N LYS A 120 -1.55 4.42 -20.26
CA LYS A 120 -2.86 5.10 -20.24
C LYS A 120 -3.03 5.95 -18.99
N ALA A 121 -2.60 5.48 -17.82
CA ALA A 121 -2.65 6.25 -16.59
C ALA A 121 -1.76 7.51 -16.64
N LEU A 122 -0.51 7.36 -17.10
CA LEU A 122 0.41 8.48 -17.29
C LEU A 122 -0.15 9.53 -18.27
N ALA A 123 -0.80 9.09 -19.36
CA ALA A 123 -1.43 10.01 -20.31
C ALA A 123 -2.57 10.84 -19.70
N LEU A 124 -3.31 10.28 -18.73
CA LEU A 124 -4.33 11.02 -17.98
C LEU A 124 -3.70 11.98 -16.97
N PHE A 125 -2.65 11.55 -16.28
CA PHE A 125 -1.93 12.41 -15.33
C PHE A 125 -1.26 13.62 -15.99
N LYS A 126 -0.69 13.47 -17.19
CA LYS A 126 -0.18 14.59 -18.00
C LYS A 126 -1.25 15.66 -18.28
N LYS A 127 -2.53 15.27 -18.31
CA LYS A 127 -3.66 16.19 -18.55
C LYS A 127 -4.24 16.77 -17.26
N SER A 128 -4.04 16.10 -16.11
CA SER A 128 -4.69 16.43 -14.84
C SER A 128 -3.75 16.15 -13.67
N TYR A 129 -2.96 17.16 -13.28
CA TYR A 129 -2.09 17.09 -12.11
C TYR A 129 -2.87 16.91 -10.80
N ILE A 130 -4.12 17.39 -10.75
CA ILE A 130 -5.03 17.16 -9.61
C ILE A 130 -5.31 15.66 -9.46
N LEU A 131 -5.60 14.97 -10.56
CA LEU A 131 -5.81 13.52 -10.54
C LEU A 131 -4.54 12.78 -10.12
N LEU A 132 -3.37 13.19 -10.61
CA LEU A 132 -2.08 12.62 -10.19
C LEU A 132 -1.89 12.78 -8.68
N PHE A 133 -2.00 14.00 -8.16
CA PHE A 133 -1.83 14.29 -6.74
C PHE A 133 -2.81 13.48 -5.88
N PHE A 134 -4.10 13.47 -6.26
CA PHE A 134 -5.12 12.70 -5.56
C PHE A 134 -4.84 11.19 -5.59
N THR A 135 -4.27 10.68 -6.68
CA THR A 135 -3.85 9.27 -6.78
C THR A 135 -2.73 8.97 -5.79
N CYS A 136 -1.67 9.80 -5.76
CA CYS A 136 -0.55 9.62 -4.84
C CYS A 136 -0.99 9.71 -3.38
N VAL A 137 -1.89 10.65 -3.05
CA VAL A 137 -2.44 10.78 -1.68
C VAL A 137 -3.27 9.55 -1.32
N THR A 138 -4.10 9.08 -2.24
CA THR A 138 -4.92 7.89 -2.02
C THR A 138 -4.04 6.66 -1.79
N ALA A 139 -3.07 6.40 -2.66
CA ALA A 139 -2.15 5.27 -2.52
C ALA A 139 -1.37 5.37 -1.21
N GLY A 140 -0.67 6.50 -0.99
CA GLY A 140 0.17 6.70 0.20
C GLY A 140 -0.57 6.55 1.52
N ILE A 141 -1.83 7.00 1.62
CA ILE A 141 -2.61 6.85 2.86
C ILE A 141 -3.22 5.45 2.97
N THR A 142 -4.00 5.06 1.97
CA THR A 142 -4.86 3.87 2.08
C THR A 142 -4.04 2.59 2.08
N GLU A 143 -3.01 2.50 1.25
CA GLU A 143 -2.21 1.28 1.14
C GLU A 143 -1.34 1.06 2.37
N GLU A 144 -0.77 2.12 2.95
CA GLU A 144 0.02 1.99 4.18
C GLU A 144 -0.88 1.62 5.36
N LEU A 145 -2.05 2.26 5.51
CA LEU A 145 -3.00 1.92 6.57
C LEU A 145 -3.49 0.47 6.45
N ILE A 146 -3.80 -0.01 5.23
CA ILE A 146 -4.31 -1.36 5.00
C ILE A 146 -3.21 -2.41 5.17
N PHE A 147 -2.07 -2.25 4.48
CA PHE A 147 -1.06 -3.31 4.43
C PHE A 147 -0.14 -3.29 5.66
N ARG A 148 0.26 -2.11 6.14
CA ARG A 148 1.22 -1.97 7.25
C ARG A 148 0.49 -1.76 8.56
N GLY A 149 -0.47 -0.84 8.60
CA GLY A 149 -1.23 -0.53 9.81
C GLY A 149 -2.17 -1.66 10.26
N TYR A 150 -2.83 -2.33 9.32
CA TYR A 150 -3.91 -3.28 9.61
C TYR A 150 -3.51 -4.75 9.38
N LEU A 151 -3.09 -5.11 8.16
CA LEU A 151 -2.81 -6.49 7.74
C LEU A 151 -1.57 -7.07 8.44
N MET A 152 -0.43 -6.37 8.39
CA MET A 152 0.84 -6.91 8.90
C MET A 152 0.80 -7.30 10.40
N PRO A 153 0.25 -6.47 11.32
CA PRO A 153 0.12 -6.87 12.72
C PRO A 153 -0.78 -8.10 12.92
N ARG A 154 -1.83 -8.23 12.10
CA ARG A 154 -2.76 -9.37 12.16
C ARG A 154 -2.13 -10.66 11.62
N LEU A 155 -1.28 -10.57 10.58
CA LEU A 155 -0.44 -11.67 10.13
C LEU A 155 0.54 -12.11 11.22
N GLU A 156 1.17 -11.16 11.92
CA GLU A 156 2.07 -11.48 13.04
C GLU A 156 1.34 -12.25 14.14
N LEU A 157 0.13 -11.83 14.52
CA LEU A 157 -0.70 -12.56 15.48
C LEU A 157 -1.04 -13.98 15.02
N LEU A 158 -1.42 -14.15 13.75
CA LEU A 158 -1.86 -15.43 13.21
C LEU A 158 -0.71 -16.44 13.17
N PHE A 159 0.44 -16.01 12.66
CA PHE A 159 1.60 -16.88 12.46
C PHE A 159 2.56 -16.92 13.64
N LYS A 160 2.41 -16.00 14.61
CA LYS A 160 3.36 -15.77 15.71
C LYS A 160 4.80 -15.56 15.22
N ASN A 161 4.95 -14.98 14.03
CA ASN A 161 6.22 -14.80 13.37
C ASN A 161 6.25 -13.46 12.61
N LYS A 162 7.04 -12.52 13.12
CA LYS A 162 7.16 -11.17 12.56
C LYS A 162 7.78 -11.14 11.16
N ILE A 163 8.77 -12.01 10.90
CA ILE A 163 9.44 -12.07 9.60
C ILE A 163 8.45 -12.56 8.54
N LEU A 164 7.67 -13.58 8.87
CA LEU A 164 6.65 -14.09 7.97
C LEU A 164 5.56 -13.04 7.68
N ALA A 165 5.15 -12.26 8.68
CA ALA A 165 4.20 -11.17 8.50
C ALA A 165 4.74 -10.06 7.56
N ILE A 166 6.01 -9.68 7.71
CA ILE A 166 6.70 -8.72 6.83
C ILE A 166 6.74 -9.24 5.40
N ILE A 167 7.14 -10.49 5.19
CA ILE A 167 7.26 -11.08 3.85
C ILE A 167 5.88 -11.21 3.20
N ILE A 168 4.90 -11.79 3.89
CA ILE A 168 3.56 -12.02 3.33
C ILE A 168 2.87 -10.71 3.00
N SER A 169 2.88 -9.72 3.90
CA SER A 169 2.26 -8.41 3.62
C SER A 169 2.89 -7.72 2.41
N SER A 170 4.21 -7.80 2.26
CA SER A 170 4.94 -7.20 1.13
C SER A 170 4.65 -7.91 -0.19
N VAL A 171 4.57 -9.24 -0.19
CA VAL A 171 4.20 -10.02 -1.37
C VAL A 171 2.75 -9.72 -1.79
N LEU A 172 1.81 -9.73 -0.85
CA LEU A 172 0.41 -9.39 -1.12
C LEU A 172 0.25 -7.97 -1.65
N PHE A 173 1.01 -7.02 -1.10
CA PHE A 173 1.05 -5.64 -1.59
C PHE A 173 1.48 -5.56 -3.05
N GLY A 174 2.54 -6.28 -3.44
CA GLY A 174 2.95 -6.30 -4.83
C GLY A 174 2.00 -7.06 -5.76
N LEU A 175 1.37 -8.14 -5.29
CA LEU A 175 0.36 -8.86 -6.06
C LEU A 175 -0.87 -8.01 -6.38
N LEU A 176 -1.19 -7.01 -5.54
CA LEU A 176 -2.26 -6.04 -5.83
C LEU A 176 -2.03 -5.27 -7.13
N HIS A 177 -0.77 -5.17 -7.58
CA HIS A 177 -0.36 -4.45 -8.77
C HIS A 177 -0.31 -5.31 -10.04
N ILE A 178 -0.71 -6.58 -9.97
CA ILE A 178 -0.70 -7.50 -11.13
C ILE A 178 -1.56 -6.98 -12.30
N GLY A 179 -2.58 -6.15 -12.01
CA GLY A 179 -3.44 -5.53 -13.02
C GLY A 179 -2.71 -4.59 -13.99
N TYR A 180 -1.49 -4.14 -13.68
CA TYR A 180 -0.65 -3.40 -14.63
C TYR A 180 -0.03 -4.29 -15.71
N GLY A 181 -0.08 -5.62 -15.58
CA GLY A 181 0.18 -6.55 -16.68
C GLY A 181 1.64 -6.88 -16.96
N THR A 182 2.59 -6.45 -16.12
CA THR A 182 3.99 -6.86 -16.24
C THR A 182 4.55 -7.33 -14.91
N LEU A 183 5.55 -8.23 -14.96
CA LEU A 183 6.25 -8.69 -13.77
C LEU A 183 6.98 -7.54 -13.04
N LEU A 184 7.48 -6.56 -13.78
CA LEU A 184 8.13 -5.36 -13.24
C LEU A 184 7.18 -4.57 -12.35
N ASN A 185 5.90 -4.49 -12.72
CA ASN A 185 4.88 -3.82 -11.93
C ASN A 185 4.50 -4.57 -10.65
N VAL A 186 4.93 -5.83 -10.48
CA VAL A 186 4.75 -6.59 -9.24
C VAL A 186 6.02 -6.55 -8.40
N ILE A 187 7.20 -6.82 -8.99
CA ILE A 187 8.48 -6.87 -8.28
C ILE A 187 8.79 -5.54 -7.58
N GLY A 188 8.63 -4.41 -8.28
CA GLY A 188 8.90 -3.09 -7.71
C GLY A 188 8.11 -2.85 -6.42
N PRO A 189 6.77 -2.95 -6.46
CA PRO A 189 5.93 -2.86 -5.26
C PRO A 189 6.24 -3.89 -4.17
N ILE A 190 6.65 -5.14 -4.48
CA ILE A 190 7.11 -6.07 -3.42
C ILE A 190 8.31 -5.50 -2.67
N VAL A 191 9.30 -4.95 -3.39
CA VAL A 191 10.51 -4.38 -2.79
C VAL A 191 10.19 -3.15 -1.95
N ILE A 192 9.35 -2.24 -2.47
CA ILE A 192 8.85 -1.06 -1.73
C ILE A 192 8.09 -1.53 -0.48
N GLY A 193 7.21 -2.52 -0.66
CA GLY A 193 6.49 -3.27 0.36
C GLY A 193 7.38 -3.66 1.53
N LEU A 194 8.48 -4.35 1.20
CA LEU A 194 9.44 -4.90 2.15
C LEU A 194 10.17 -3.81 2.92
N VAL A 195 10.64 -2.76 2.23
CA VAL A 195 11.32 -1.63 2.88
C VAL A 195 10.41 -0.97 3.90
N PHE A 196 9.17 -0.68 3.52
CA PHE A 196 8.18 -0.04 4.39
C PHE A 196 7.74 -0.95 5.54
N ALA A 197 7.50 -2.23 5.29
CA ALA A 197 7.18 -3.19 6.36
C ALA A 197 8.27 -3.23 7.43
N ILE A 198 9.55 -3.30 7.03
CA ILE A 198 10.71 -3.25 7.94
C ILE A 198 10.80 -1.89 8.66
N GLN A 199 10.55 -0.78 7.96
CA GLN A 199 10.60 0.55 8.59
C GLN A 199 9.45 0.74 9.59
N TYR A 200 8.25 0.23 9.31
CA TYR A 200 7.13 0.30 10.25
C TYR A 200 7.37 -0.57 11.48
N GLU A 201 7.94 -1.77 11.31
CA GLU A 201 8.35 -2.61 12.44
C GLU A 201 9.34 -1.88 13.36
N LYS A 202 10.31 -1.17 12.75
CA LYS A 202 11.33 -0.42 13.48
C LYS A 202 10.84 0.87 14.14
N TYR A 203 10.16 1.73 13.39
CA TYR A 203 9.79 3.08 13.82
C TYR A 203 8.41 3.16 14.47
N ARG A 204 7.53 2.19 14.18
CA ARG A 204 6.15 2.17 14.71
C ARG A 204 5.43 3.51 14.54
N ASN A 205 5.52 4.10 13.36
CA ASN A 205 4.85 5.35 13.06
C ASN A 205 4.40 5.36 11.60
N ILE A 206 3.09 5.24 11.39
CA ILE A 206 2.48 5.08 10.08
C ILE A 206 2.58 6.36 9.25
N LYS A 207 2.65 7.53 9.89
CA LYS A 207 2.74 8.82 9.20
C LYS A 207 4.04 8.95 8.42
N ILE A 208 5.14 8.40 8.95
CA ILE A 208 6.43 8.35 8.24
C ILE A 208 6.25 7.63 6.90
N LEU A 209 5.61 6.46 6.93
CA LEU A 209 5.39 5.65 5.73
C LEU A 209 4.45 6.32 4.74
N ILE A 210 3.34 6.87 5.22
CA ILE A 210 2.35 7.58 4.39
C ILE A 210 3.03 8.70 3.61
N ILE A 211 3.83 9.53 4.28
CA ILE A 211 4.52 10.66 3.65
C ILE A 211 5.61 10.16 2.70
N CYS A 212 6.40 9.15 3.10
CA CYS A 212 7.41 8.54 2.20
C CYS A 212 6.78 7.97 0.93
N HIS A 213 5.68 7.23 1.06
CA HIS A 213 4.99 6.61 -0.08
C HIS A 213 4.38 7.67 -1.00
N PHE A 214 3.64 8.62 -0.45
CA PHE A 214 3.08 9.73 -1.20
C PHE A 214 4.15 10.47 -2.02
N LEU A 215 5.27 10.84 -1.39
CA LEU A 215 6.35 11.56 -2.06
C LEU A 215 7.07 10.69 -3.10
N TRP A 216 7.26 9.40 -2.81
CA TRP A 216 7.87 8.46 -3.74
C TRP A 216 7.06 8.37 -5.04
N ASP A 217 5.76 8.13 -4.91
CA ASP A 217 4.86 8.04 -6.05
C ASP A 217 4.75 9.36 -6.80
N LEU A 218 4.63 10.47 -6.07
CA LEU A 218 4.54 11.81 -6.64
C LEU A 218 5.77 12.09 -7.51
N PHE A 219 6.99 11.90 -6.98
CA PHE A 219 8.22 12.16 -7.74
C PHE A 219 8.39 11.19 -8.91
N LEU A 220 8.12 9.90 -8.70
CA LEU A 220 8.25 8.88 -9.74
C LEU A 220 7.29 9.12 -10.90
N LEU A 221 6.03 9.46 -10.60
CA LEU A 221 5.02 9.70 -11.62
C LEU A 221 5.23 11.05 -12.31
N MET A 222 5.57 12.12 -11.57
CA MET A 222 5.91 13.41 -12.17
C MET A 222 7.11 13.31 -13.12
N ALA A 223 8.12 12.50 -12.81
CA ALA A 223 9.26 12.28 -13.70
C ALA A 223 8.90 11.53 -15.00
N LYS A 224 7.72 10.91 -15.07
CA LYS A 224 7.23 10.12 -16.22
C LYS A 224 6.09 10.82 -16.99
N THR A 225 5.48 11.84 -16.40
CA THR A 225 4.47 12.69 -17.03
C THR A 225 5.12 13.90 -17.68
#